data_AF-A0A847DEM7-F1
#
_entry.id   AF-A0A847DEM7-F1
#
_cell.length_a   1.000
_cell.length_b   1.000
_cell.length_c   1.000
_cell.angle_alpha   90.00
_cell.angle_beta   90.00
_cell.angle_gamma   90.00
#
_symmetry.space_group_name_H-M   'P 1'
#
loop_
_entity.id
_entity.type
_entity.pdbx_description
1 polymer ?
#
loop_
_entity_poly.entity_id
_entity_poly.type
_entity_poly.pdbx_seq_one_letter_code
_entity_poly.pdbx_strand_id
1 'polypeptide(L)'
;MILTSLVIATLLTALVSPLSFGACPRLPPPSGNTIIVDMVEGIWNAVNSAVPGDTILMADGTYNLGATGRYVWIKVNVITI
;
A
#
# COMPACT_ATOMS: atom_id res chain seq x y z
N MET A 1 -5.96 14.60 56.23
CA MET A 1 -5.20 14.38 54.98
C MET A 1 -5.92 13.39 54.06
N ILE A 2 -7.14 13.69 53.57
CA ILE A 2 -7.85 12.74 52.68
C ILE A 2 -8.69 13.48 51.61
N LEU A 3 -8.14 14.52 50.96
CA LEU A 3 -8.90 15.25 49.93
C LEU A 3 -8.09 15.66 48.70
N THR A 4 -7.06 14.89 48.32
CA THR A 4 -6.29 15.16 47.10
C THR A 4 -6.34 14.02 46.07
N SER A 5 -6.98 12.89 46.39
CA SER A 5 -6.87 11.68 45.56
C SER A 5 -7.90 11.56 44.42
N LEU A 6 -8.90 12.44 44.33
CA LEU A 6 -9.99 12.25 43.37
C LEU A 6 -9.76 12.94 42.01
N VAL A 7 -8.86 13.92 41.92
CA VAL A 7 -8.69 14.73 40.68
C VAL A 7 -7.80 14.02 39.64
N ILE A 8 -6.97 13.06 40.06
CA ILE A 8 -6.03 12.37 39.15
C ILE A 8 -6.74 11.30 38.31
N ALA A 9 -7.83 10.71 38.80
CA ALA A 9 -8.53 9.62 38.09
C ALA A 9 -9.33 10.10 36.86
N THR A 10 -9.67 11.38 36.77
CA THR A 10 -10.48 11.93 35.66
C THR A 10 -9.66 12.45 34.48
N LEU A 11 -8.34 12.61 34.60
CA LEU A 11 -7.50 13.10 33.50
C LEU A 11 -6.93 11.97 32.62
N LEU A 12 -7.00 10.71 33.06
CA LEU A 12 -6.38 9.58 32.36
C LEU A 12 -7.34 8.80 31.42
N THR A 13 -8.58 9.26 31.21
CA THR A 13 -9.53 8.62 30.28
C THR A 13 -9.65 9.32 28.92
N ALA A 14 -8.94 10.42 28.70
CA ALA A 14 -9.09 11.25 27.50
C ALA A 14 -8.20 10.86 26.30
N LEU A 15 -7.37 9.81 26.40
CA LEU A 15 -6.36 9.49 25.37
C LEU A 15 -6.51 8.10 24.74
N VAL A 16 -7.74 7.61 24.61
CA VAL A 16 -8.01 6.41 23.82
C VAL A 16 -8.97 6.77 22.70
N SER A 17 -8.53 7.64 21.81
CA SER A 17 -9.16 7.76 20.49
C SER A 17 -9.06 6.39 19.82
N PRO A 18 -10.18 5.72 19.47
CA PRO A 18 -10.08 4.57 18.60
C PRO A 18 -9.46 5.09 17.30
N LEU A 19 -8.29 4.55 16.93
CA LEU A 19 -7.78 4.68 15.58
C LEU A 19 -8.86 4.10 14.67
N SER A 20 -9.72 4.98 14.15
CA SER A 20 -10.59 4.67 13.03
C SER A 20 -9.66 4.41 11.86
N PHE A 21 -9.24 3.16 11.71
CA PHE A 21 -8.74 2.65 10.44
C PHE A 21 -9.93 2.66 9.48
N GLY A 22 -10.30 3.85 9.00
CA GLY A 22 -11.19 3.97 7.87
C GLY A 22 -10.55 3.13 6.77
N ALA A 23 -11.25 2.09 6.32
CA ALA A 23 -10.78 1.26 5.22
C ALA A 23 -10.35 2.20 4.10
N CYS A 24 -9.14 1.98 3.55
CA CYS A 24 -8.69 2.74 2.40
C CYS A 24 -9.80 2.74 1.35
N PRO A 25 -10.18 3.90 0.77
CA PRO A 25 -11.14 3.93 -0.31
C PRO A 25 -10.74 2.89 -1.35
N ARG A 26 -11.72 2.10 -1.81
CA ARG A 26 -11.45 1.09 -2.84
C ARG A 26 -10.80 1.79 -4.03
N LEU A 27 -9.72 1.20 -4.54
CA LEU A 27 -9.09 1.68 -5.77
C LEU A 27 -10.15 1.77 -6.87
N PRO A 28 -10.13 2.84 -7.68
CA PRO A 28 -10.97 2.89 -8.87
C PRO A 28 -10.68 1.65 -9.74
N PRO A 29 -11.69 1.11 -10.44
CA PRO A 29 -11.45 0.00 -11.35
C PRO A 29 -10.42 0.41 -12.42
N PRO A 30 -9.61 -0.55 -12.91
CA PRO A 30 -8.73 -0.33 -14.05
C PRO A 30 -9.49 0.29 -15.23
N SER A 31 -8.94 1.36 -15.81
CA SER A 31 -9.50 1.99 -17.00
C SER A 31 -8.82 1.55 -18.29
N GLY A 32 -7.68 0.85 -18.19
CA GLY A 32 -6.86 0.40 -19.30
C GLY A 32 -6.74 -1.12 -19.39
N ASN A 33 -5.69 -1.58 -20.07
CA ASN A 33 -5.48 -3.00 -20.31
C ASN A 33 -5.02 -3.71 -19.05
N THR A 34 -5.40 -4.99 -18.92
CA THR A 34 -4.82 -5.87 -17.90
C THR A 34 -3.70 -6.70 -18.52
N ILE A 35 -2.47 -6.51 -18.03
CA ILE A 35 -1.28 -7.23 -18.46
C ILE A 35 -0.98 -8.30 -17.40
N ILE A 36 -1.10 -9.57 -17.78
CA ILE A 36 -0.85 -10.70 -16.87
C ILE A 36 0.63 -11.09 -16.98
N VAL A 37 1.30 -11.24 -15.85
CA VAL A 37 2.72 -11.62 -15.78
C VAL A 37 2.92 -12.79 -14.82
N ASP A 38 3.76 -13.73 -15.21
CA ASP A 38 4.08 -14.97 -14.47
C ASP A 38 5.59 -15.21 -14.33
N MET A 39 6.43 -14.29 -14.83
CA MET A 39 7.88 -14.36 -14.71
C MET A 39 8.53 -12.98 -14.53
N VAL A 40 9.75 -12.98 -13.99
CA VAL A 40 10.54 -11.77 -13.69
C VAL A 40 10.72 -10.84 -14.88
N GLU A 41 10.97 -11.41 -16.07
CA GLU A 41 11.11 -10.63 -17.30
C GLU A 41 9.80 -9.94 -17.71
N GLY A 42 8.68 -10.64 -17.55
CA GLY A 42 7.34 -10.09 -17.81
C GLY A 42 7.05 -8.87 -16.95
N ILE A 43 7.42 -8.89 -15.66
CA ILE A 43 7.24 -7.75 -14.75
C ILE A 43 8.03 -6.54 -15.24
N TRP A 44 9.32 -6.72 -15.57
CA TRP A 44 10.15 -5.62 -16.01
C TRP A 44 9.65 -5.04 -17.34
N ASN A 45 9.28 -5.89 -18.30
CA ASN A 45 8.74 -5.44 -19.58
C ASN A 45 7.39 -4.71 -19.41
N ALA A 46 6.49 -5.25 -18.59
CA ALA A 46 5.19 -4.65 -18.32
C ALA A 46 5.32 -3.26 -17.69
N VAL A 47 6.19 -3.10 -16.68
CA VAL A 47 6.41 -1.79 -16.04
C VAL A 47 6.99 -0.76 -17.02
N ASN A 48 7.93 -1.14 -17.88
CA ASN A 48 8.57 -0.21 -18.81
C ASN A 48 7.71 0.14 -20.03
N SER A 49 6.66 -0.65 -20.31
CA SER A 49 5.75 -0.43 -21.44
C SER A 49 4.35 0.03 -21.04
N ALA A 50 4.03 0.01 -19.75
CA ALA A 50 2.73 0.40 -19.24
C ALA A 50 2.35 1.83 -19.63
N VAL A 51 1.10 2.00 -20.05
CA VAL A 51 0.49 3.32 -20.27
C VAL A 51 -0.47 3.67 -19.13
N PRO A 52 -0.82 4.96 -18.95
CA PRO A 52 -1.75 5.35 -17.89
C PRO A 52 -3.08 4.58 -17.94
N GLY A 53 -3.47 4.00 -16.81
CA GLY A 53 -4.69 3.20 -16.68
C GLY A 53 -4.48 1.69 -16.82
N ASP A 54 -3.32 1.24 -17.30
CA ASP A 54 -2.98 -0.19 -17.32
C ASP A 54 -2.91 -0.79 -15.92
N THR A 55 -3.21 -2.08 -15.84
CA THR A 55 -3.09 -2.88 -14.61
C THR A 55 -2.18 -4.06 -14.88
N ILE A 56 -1.12 -4.18 -14.09
CA ILE A 56 -0.22 -5.33 -14.13
C ILE A 56 -0.69 -6.32 -13.07
N LEU A 57 -1.22 -7.46 -13.53
CA LEU A 57 -1.68 -8.55 -12.67
C LEU A 57 -0.61 -9.63 -12.58
N MET A 58 -0.02 -9.79 -11.39
CA MET A 58 1.01 -10.80 -11.13
C MET A 58 0.36 -12.12 -10.72
N ALA A 59 0.76 -13.23 -11.34
CA ALA A 59 0.40 -14.56 -10.87
C ALA A 59 1.07 -14.86 -9.53
N ASP A 60 0.48 -15.75 -8.73
CA ASP A 60 1.03 -16.15 -7.42
C ASP A 60 2.46 -16.69 -7.56
N GLY A 61 3.36 -16.21 -6.71
CA GLY A 61 4.75 -16.66 -6.72
C GLY A 61 5.73 -15.69 -6.07
N THR A 62 7.02 -16.02 -6.17
CA THR A 62 8.12 -15.18 -5.68
C THR A 62 8.94 -14.68 -6.86
N TYR A 63 9.02 -13.35 -7.00
CA TYR A 63 9.74 -12.70 -8.09
C TYR A 63 10.98 -11.98 -7.57
N ASN A 64 12.16 -12.54 -7.84
CA ASN A 64 13.42 -11.92 -7.47
C ASN A 64 14.01 -11.17 -8.67
N LEU A 65 13.66 -9.89 -8.81
CA LEU A 65 14.23 -9.04 -9.87
C LEU A 65 15.75 -8.87 -9.72
N GLY A 66 16.24 -8.81 -8.48
CA GLY A 66 17.65 -8.63 -8.15
C GLY A 66 18.55 -9.77 -8.62
N ALA A 67 18.05 -11.01 -8.67
CA ALA A 67 18.80 -12.15 -9.21
C ALA A 67 19.20 -11.98 -10.69
N THR A 68 18.49 -11.13 -11.43
CA THR A 68 18.77 -10.81 -12.84
C THR A 68 19.41 -9.42 -13.02
N GLY A 69 19.79 -8.74 -11.93
CA GLY A 69 20.29 -7.37 -11.97
C GLY A 69 19.22 -6.33 -12.36
N ARG A 70 17.94 -6.68 -12.30
CA ARG A 70 16.81 -5.80 -12.64
C ARG A 70 16.24 -5.15 -11.38
N TYR A 71 15.64 -3.98 -11.56
CA TYR A 71 14.86 -3.27 -10.55
C TYR A 71 13.69 -2.54 -11.23
N VAL A 72 12.68 -2.18 -10.43
CA VAL A 72 11.57 -1.32 -10.86
C VAL A 72 11.72 0.02 -10.16
N TRP A 73 11.76 1.09 -10.94
CA TRP A 73 11.74 2.45 -10.41
C TRP A 73 10.36 3.07 -10.64
N ILE A 74 9.63 3.32 -9.56
CA ILE A 74 8.34 3.99 -9.61
C ILE A 74 8.55 5.46 -9.29
N LYS A 75 8.39 6.33 -10.30
CA LYS A 75 8.45 7.79 -10.15
C LYS A 75 7.08 8.38 -10.47
N VAL A 76 6.28 8.58 -9.44
CA VAL A 76 4.93 9.17 -9.54
C VAL A 76 4.70 10.16 -8.40
N ASN A 77 3.83 11.14 -8.61
CA ASN A 77 3.51 12.14 -7.59
C ASN A 77 2.60 11.59 -6.47
N VAL A 78 1.91 10.47 -6.72
CA VAL A 78 1.06 9.75 -5.77
C VAL A 78 1.12 8.27 -6.12
N ILE A 79 1.47 7.41 -5.15
CA ILE A 79 1.44 5.95 -5.30
C ILE A 79 0.40 5.35 -4.35
N THR A 80 -0.32 4.33 -4.81
CA THR A 80 -1.17 3.49 -3.97
C THR A 80 -0.82 2.04 -4.28
N ILE A 81 -0.40 1.29 -3.26
CA ILE A 81 0.08 -0.11 -3.32
C ILE A 81 -0.70 -0.94 -2.31
#